data_AF-R0KN37-F1
#
_entry.id   AF-R0KN37-F1
#
_cell.length_a   1.000
_cell.length_b   1.000
_cell.length_c   1.000
_cell.angle_alpha   90.00
_cell.angle_beta   90.00
_cell.angle_gamma   90.00
#
_symmetry.space_group_name_H-M   'P 1'
#
loop_
_entity.id
_entity.type
_entity.pdbx_description
1 polymer ?
#
loop_
_entity_poly.entity_id
_entity_poly.type
_entity_poly.pdbx_seq_one_letter_code
_entity_poly.pdbx_strand_id
1 'polypeptide(L)'
;MGFLNYSKLRESCSYCFKNISDGINICECILSFCDEHYPLHKNRSSCSKLLHLKINGSVVISDCDLPDEEKSKIIKRIEMIMKCKNYDEKVIFKDGEIECPHLKKTPEVFKIDFHKKLKCKKCPLNKHLYLCLTCGELGCGKGSVRNRRE
;
A
#
# COMPACT_ATOMS: atom_id res chain seq x y z
N MET A 1 -7.47 -21.13 -19.26
CA MET A 1 -7.05 -20.70 -17.92
C MET A 1 -6.18 -19.46 -18.06
N GLY A 2 -6.64 -18.31 -17.58
CA GLY A 2 -5.80 -17.11 -17.53
C GLY A 2 -4.78 -17.23 -16.40
N PHE A 3 -3.53 -16.85 -16.66
CA PHE A 3 -2.50 -16.77 -15.62
C PHE A 3 -2.87 -15.64 -14.64
N LEU A 4 -2.93 -15.96 -13.35
CA LEU A 4 -3.15 -14.96 -12.31
C LEU A 4 -1.87 -14.13 -12.12
N ASN A 5 -1.98 -12.81 -12.26
CA ASN A 5 -0.85 -11.91 -12.08
C ASN A 5 -0.75 -11.46 -10.62
N TYR A 6 0.15 -12.08 -9.85
CA TYR A 6 0.40 -11.77 -8.44
C TYR A 6 1.24 -10.49 -8.21
N SER A 7 1.47 -9.65 -9.22
CA SER A 7 2.20 -8.38 -9.06
C SER A 7 1.50 -7.45 -8.06
N LYS A 8 0.16 -7.42 -8.12
CA LYS A 8 -0.72 -6.57 -7.30
C LYS A 8 -0.94 -7.06 -5.88
N LEU A 9 -0.43 -8.24 -5.53
CA LEU A 9 -0.61 -8.85 -4.22
C LEU A 9 0.08 -7.98 -3.17
N ARG A 10 -0.65 -7.64 -2.11
CA ARG A 10 -0.13 -6.83 -0.99
C ARG A 10 -0.21 -7.59 0.33
N GLU A 11 0.67 -7.23 1.27
CA GLU A 11 0.66 -7.77 2.63
C GLU A 11 -0.37 -7.11 3.56
N SER A 12 -1.09 -6.10 3.09
CA SER A 12 -2.01 -5.31 3.91
C SER A 12 -3.40 -5.24 3.29
N CYS A 13 -4.39 -5.02 4.16
CA CYS A 13 -5.76 -4.82 3.76
C CYS A 13 -5.91 -3.53 2.94
N SER A 14 -6.71 -3.59 1.88
CA SER A 14 -6.96 -2.43 1.01
C SER A 14 -7.79 -1.32 1.68
N TYR A 15 -8.48 -1.61 2.80
CA TYR A 15 -9.36 -0.68 3.50
C TYR A 15 -8.83 -0.23 4.87
N CYS A 16 -7.86 -0.92 5.45
CA CYS A 16 -7.34 -0.61 6.79
C CYS A 16 -5.87 -1.02 6.94
N PHE A 17 -5.32 -0.87 8.13
CA PHE A 17 -3.91 -1.14 8.42
C PHE A 17 -3.63 -2.59 8.88
N LYS A 18 -4.64 -3.47 8.91
CA LYS A 18 -4.43 -4.90 9.18
C LYS A 18 -3.59 -5.53 8.08
N ASN A 19 -2.74 -6.48 8.45
CA ASN A 19 -1.79 -7.11 7.55
C ASN A 19 -1.81 -8.65 7.67
N ILE A 20 -0.93 -9.36 6.95
CA ILE A 20 -0.92 -10.84 6.94
C ILE A 20 -0.73 -11.43 8.34
N SER A 21 -0.08 -10.75 9.28
CA SER A 21 -0.01 -11.20 10.67
C SER A 21 -1.39 -11.26 11.34
N ASP A 22 -2.33 -10.39 10.95
CA ASP A 22 -3.71 -10.38 11.43
C ASP A 22 -4.61 -11.40 10.72
N GLY A 23 -4.20 -11.88 9.54
CA GLY A 23 -5.03 -12.67 8.63
C GLY A 23 -5.58 -11.83 7.47
N ILE A 24 -5.29 -12.28 6.24
CA ILE A 24 -5.66 -11.57 5.00
C ILE A 24 -6.27 -12.57 4.01
N ASN A 25 -7.47 -12.25 3.54
CA ASN A 25 -8.12 -12.87 2.39
C ASN A 25 -7.61 -12.24 1.09
N ILE A 26 -7.21 -13.09 0.15
CA ILE A 26 -6.87 -12.70 -1.21
C ILE A 26 -8.04 -13.06 -2.11
N CYS A 27 -8.49 -12.09 -2.90
CA CYS A 27 -9.56 -12.27 -3.88
C CYS A 27 -8.99 -12.66 -5.25
N GLU A 28 -9.82 -13.20 -6.14
CA GLU A 28 -9.46 -13.47 -7.55
C GLU A 28 -9.00 -12.21 -8.29
N CYS A 29 -9.46 -11.02 -7.87
CA CYS A 29 -8.97 -9.74 -8.37
C CYS A 29 -7.57 -9.34 -7.84
N ILE A 30 -6.93 -10.22 -7.06
CA ILE A 30 -5.60 -10.08 -6.45
C ILE A 30 -5.52 -9.01 -5.34
N LEU A 31 -6.65 -8.39 -4.99
CA LEU A 31 -6.73 -7.48 -3.85
C LEU A 31 -6.77 -8.25 -2.52
N SER A 32 -6.19 -7.62 -1.51
CA SER A 32 -6.02 -8.16 -0.16
C SER A 32 -6.98 -7.49 0.83
N PHE A 33 -7.68 -8.27 1.65
CA PHE A 33 -8.69 -7.79 2.61
C PHE A 33 -8.62 -8.55 3.93
N CYS A 34 -8.72 -7.88 5.08
CA CYS A 34 -8.90 -8.58 6.36
C CYS A 34 -10.29 -9.25 6.44
N ASP A 35 -10.48 -10.13 7.41
CA ASP A 35 -11.74 -10.89 7.58
C ASP A 35 -12.99 -10.02 7.70
N GLU A 36 -12.87 -8.83 8.31
CA GLU A 36 -13.98 -7.88 8.45
C GLU A 36 -14.33 -7.14 7.14
N HIS A 37 -13.33 -6.89 6.29
CA HIS A 37 -13.50 -6.10 5.07
C HIS A 37 -13.67 -6.95 3.81
N TYR A 38 -13.33 -8.23 3.85
CA TYR A 38 -13.58 -9.15 2.74
C TYR A 38 -15.08 -9.24 2.38
N PRO A 39 -16.02 -9.38 3.34
CA PRO A 39 -17.45 -9.36 3.03
C PRO A 39 -17.92 -8.07 2.35
N LEU A 40 -17.34 -6.91 2.70
CA LEU A 40 -17.68 -5.64 2.05
C LEU A 40 -17.30 -5.63 0.58
N HIS A 41 -16.14 -6.20 0.24
CA HIS A 41 -15.71 -6.39 -1.15
C HIS A 41 -16.62 -7.38 -1.88
N LYS A 42 -16.91 -8.54 -1.26
CA LYS A 42 -17.80 -9.57 -1.82
C LYS A 42 -19.22 -9.05 -2.08
N ASN A 43 -19.75 -8.16 -1.25
CA ASN A 43 -21.08 -7.58 -1.46
C ASN A 43 -21.13 -6.57 -2.62
N ARG A 44 -19.99 -6.01 -3.01
CA ARG A 44 -19.89 -4.95 -4.04
C ARG A 44 -19.31 -5.45 -5.37
N SER A 45 -18.83 -6.68 -5.41
CA SER A 45 -18.19 -7.27 -6.58
C SER A 45 -18.69 -8.70 -6.79
N SER A 46 -18.63 -9.18 -8.02
CA SER A 46 -18.92 -10.57 -8.37
C SER A 46 -17.72 -11.52 -8.14
N CYS A 47 -16.66 -11.03 -7.50
CA CYS A 47 -15.42 -11.79 -7.32
C CYS A 47 -15.50 -12.78 -6.16
N SER A 48 -14.80 -13.90 -6.27
CA SER A 48 -14.73 -14.92 -5.22
C SER A 48 -13.43 -14.86 -4.41
N LYS A 49 -13.41 -15.58 -3.29
CA LYS A 49 -12.22 -15.70 -2.44
C LYS A 49 -11.27 -16.67 -3.15
N LEU A 50 -10.03 -16.26 -3.33
CA LEU A 50 -8.99 -17.11 -3.91
C LEU A 50 -8.33 -17.96 -2.83
N LEU A 51 -7.92 -17.32 -1.72
CA LEU A 51 -7.29 -17.97 -0.58
C LEU A 51 -7.27 -17.05 0.65
N HIS A 52 -6.92 -17.61 1.79
CA HIS A 52 -6.66 -16.88 3.03
C HIS A 52 -5.23 -17.14 3.53
N LEU A 53 -4.50 -16.06 3.84
CA LEU A 53 -3.11 -16.05 4.29
C LEU A 53 -3.01 -15.62 5.75
N LYS A 54 -2.20 -16.33 6.52
CA LYS A 54 -1.83 -15.93 7.89
C LYS A 54 -0.41 -16.35 8.22
N ILE A 55 0.28 -15.55 9.03
CA ILE A 55 1.63 -15.88 9.51
C ILE A 55 1.58 -16.37 10.95
N ASN A 56 1.99 -17.62 11.17
CA ASN A 56 2.18 -18.23 12.48
C ASN A 56 3.61 -18.81 12.56
N GLY A 57 4.63 -17.96 12.44
CA GLY A 57 6.04 -18.37 12.30
C GLY A 57 6.45 -18.72 10.86
N SER A 58 5.54 -19.29 10.07
CA SER A 58 5.64 -19.45 8.61
C SER A 58 4.35 -18.99 7.91
N VAL A 59 4.40 -18.81 6.58
CA VAL A 59 3.23 -18.44 5.77
C VAL A 59 2.29 -19.64 5.65
N VAL A 60 1.09 -19.53 6.21
CA VAL A 60 0.04 -20.55 6.15
C VAL A 60 -1.02 -20.11 5.16
N ILE A 61 -1.30 -20.96 4.17
CA ILE A 61 -2.38 -20.78 3.19
C ILE A 61 -3.56 -21.68 3.59
N SER A 62 -4.75 -21.10 3.60
CA SER A 62 -6.03 -21.75 3.92
C SER A 62 -7.09 -21.36 2.88
N ASP A 63 -8.22 -22.09 2.83
CA ASP A 63 -9.35 -21.85 1.92
C ASP A 63 -8.94 -21.69 0.44
N CYS A 64 -8.10 -22.60 -0.06
CA CYS A 64 -7.43 -22.45 -1.34
C CYS A 64 -7.55 -23.72 -2.21
N ASP A 65 -8.23 -23.57 -3.35
CA ASP A 65 -8.39 -24.62 -4.37
C ASP A 65 -7.30 -24.58 -5.46
N LEU A 66 -6.26 -23.75 -5.28
CA LEU A 66 -5.18 -23.62 -6.26
C LEU A 66 -4.23 -24.83 -6.24
N PRO A 67 -3.65 -25.18 -7.39
CA PRO A 67 -2.59 -26.19 -7.46
C PRO A 67 -1.34 -25.74 -6.69
N ASP A 68 -0.54 -26.71 -6.25
CA ASP A 68 0.65 -26.47 -5.42
C ASP A 68 1.69 -25.56 -6.10
N GLU A 69 1.78 -25.61 -7.43
CA GLU A 69 2.66 -24.72 -8.19
C GLU A 69 2.29 -23.24 -7.99
N GLU A 70 1.00 -22.91 -8.05
CA GLU A 70 0.50 -21.54 -7.87
C GLU A 70 0.64 -21.10 -6.41
N LYS A 71 0.34 -21.99 -5.46
CA LYS A 71 0.59 -21.74 -4.02
C LYS A 71 2.05 -21.37 -3.78
N SER A 72 2.99 -22.09 -4.39
CA SER A 72 4.43 -21.82 -4.24
C SER A 72 4.84 -20.43 -4.76
N LYS A 73 4.23 -19.95 -5.85
CA LYS A 73 4.47 -18.60 -6.40
C LYS A 73 3.99 -17.52 -5.43
N ILE A 74 2.83 -17.71 -4.83
CA ILE A 74 2.24 -16.77 -3.86
C ILE A 74 3.08 -16.72 -2.58
N ILE A 75 3.51 -17.87 -2.05
CA ILE A 75 4.37 -17.93 -0.86
C ILE A 75 5.68 -17.18 -1.11
N LYS A 76 6.38 -17.48 -2.22
CA LYS A 76 7.62 -16.80 -2.60
C LYS A 76 7.42 -15.27 -2.70
N ARG A 77 6.31 -14.84 -3.30
CA ARG A 77 5.96 -13.42 -3.44
C ARG A 77 5.80 -12.74 -2.09
N ILE A 78 5.05 -13.35 -1.17
CA ILE A 78 4.83 -12.83 0.18
C ILE A 78 6.13 -12.81 0.99
N GLU A 79 6.92 -13.88 0.95
CA GLU A 79 8.21 -13.92 1.64
C GLU A 79 9.16 -12.83 1.15
N MET A 80 9.18 -12.53 -0.16
CA MET A 80 9.95 -11.42 -0.71
C MET A 80 9.45 -10.07 -0.16
N ILE A 81 8.14 -9.83 -0.17
CA ILE A 81 7.52 -8.60 0.36
C ILE A 81 7.86 -8.42 1.86
N MET A 82 7.89 -9.50 2.63
CA MET A 82 8.22 -9.49 4.05
C MET A 82 9.71 -9.27 4.35
N LYS A 83 10.61 -9.77 3.50
CA LYS A 83 12.07 -9.60 3.66
C LYS A 83 12.51 -8.16 3.39
N CYS A 84 11.77 -7.39 2.60
CA CYS A 84 12.04 -5.97 2.36
C CYS A 84 11.78 -5.16 3.63
N LYS A 85 12.85 -4.63 4.23
CA LYS A 85 12.78 -3.85 5.47
C LYS A 85 12.55 -2.36 5.21
N ASN A 86 12.97 -1.85 4.06
CA ASN A 86 12.78 -0.45 3.69
C ASN A 86 11.50 -0.26 2.86
N TYR A 87 10.77 0.82 3.16
CA TYR A 87 9.58 1.22 2.40
C TYR A 87 9.91 1.43 0.92
N ASP A 88 11.08 2.01 0.61
CA ASP A 88 11.57 2.18 -0.76
C ASP A 88 11.83 0.85 -1.48
N GLU A 89 12.27 -0.20 -0.77
CA GLU A 89 12.44 -1.55 -1.35
C GLU A 89 11.10 -2.24 -1.60
N LYS A 90 10.12 -2.07 -0.71
CA LYS A 90 8.74 -2.54 -0.92
C LYS A 90 8.07 -1.84 -2.12
N VAL A 91 8.50 -0.62 -2.42
CA VAL A 91 8.06 0.19 -3.56
C VAL A 91 8.65 -0.28 -4.90
N ILE A 92 9.76 -1.02 -4.92
CA ILE A 92 10.37 -1.59 -6.16
C ILE A 92 9.45 -2.62 -6.84
N PHE A 93 8.46 -3.14 -6.11
CA PHE A 93 7.44 -4.04 -6.66
C PHE A 93 6.25 -3.32 -7.29
N LYS A 94 6.28 -2.00 -7.39
CA LYS A 94 5.31 -1.25 -8.19
C LYS A 94 5.47 -1.69 -9.65
N ASP A 95 4.34 -2.00 -10.26
CA ASP A 95 4.18 -2.16 -11.71
C ASP A 95 5.00 -1.10 -12.46
N GLY A 96 5.53 -1.46 -13.64
CA GLY A 96 6.46 -0.66 -14.46
C GLY A 96 6.26 0.84 -14.26
N GLU A 97 7.30 1.50 -13.78
CA GLU A 97 7.26 2.87 -13.26
C GLU A 97 6.51 3.79 -14.22
N ILE A 98 5.25 4.11 -13.88
CA ILE A 98 4.51 5.13 -14.61
C ILE A 98 5.03 6.46 -14.08
N GLU A 99 5.96 7.06 -14.83
CA GLU A 99 6.38 8.42 -14.59
C GLU A 99 5.15 9.34 -14.60
N CYS A 100 4.99 10.12 -13.53
CA CYS A 100 3.94 11.12 -13.48
C CYS A 100 4.16 12.11 -14.64
N PRO A 101 3.14 12.36 -15.51
CA PRO A 101 3.28 13.27 -16.64
C PRO A 101 3.76 14.68 -16.27
N HIS A 102 3.53 15.08 -15.01
CA HIS A 102 3.95 16.36 -14.46
C HIS A 102 5.46 16.45 -14.19
N LEU A 103 6.15 15.32 -13.96
CA LEU A 103 7.60 15.30 -13.73
C LEU A 103 8.38 15.76 -14.98
N LYS A 104 7.89 15.42 -16.19
CA LYS A 104 8.48 15.87 -17.46
C LYS A 104 8.50 17.39 -17.65
N LYS A 105 7.65 18.12 -16.92
CA LYS A 105 7.51 19.59 -17.00
C LYS A 105 7.92 20.28 -15.70
N THR A 106 8.46 19.53 -14.72
CA THR A 106 8.82 20.12 -13.44
C THR A 106 10.16 20.85 -13.60
N PRO A 107 10.25 22.14 -13.23
CA PRO A 107 11.51 22.87 -13.31
C PRO A 107 12.55 22.23 -12.38
N GLU A 108 13.80 22.16 -12.86
CA GLU A 108 14.91 21.58 -12.13
C GLU A 108 15.25 22.41 -10.87
N VAL A 109 15.15 21.72 -9.73
CA VAL A 109 15.79 21.98 -8.43
C VAL A 109 15.31 23.19 -7.63
N PHE A 110 14.49 22.90 -6.60
CA PHE A 110 14.40 23.75 -5.40
C PHE A 110 15.38 23.23 -4.35
N LYS A 111 16.33 24.06 -3.92
CA LYS A 111 17.21 23.75 -2.78
C LYS A 111 16.46 24.01 -1.48
N ILE A 112 16.16 22.96 -0.74
CA ILE A 112 15.62 23.06 0.62
C ILE A 112 16.71 22.70 1.61
N ASP A 113 16.90 23.58 2.58
CA ASP A 113 17.79 23.33 3.70
C ASP A 113 17.05 22.47 4.74
N PHE A 114 17.36 21.19 4.78
CA PHE A 114 16.79 20.23 5.72
C PHE A 114 17.38 20.33 7.14
N HIS A 115 18.36 21.20 7.38
CA HIS A 115 18.94 21.39 8.72
C HIS A 115 18.09 22.31 9.62
N LYS A 116 17.09 23.01 9.06
CA LYS A 116 16.16 23.86 9.82
C LYS A 116 14.88 23.12 10.20
N LYS A 117 14.32 23.44 11.37
CA LYS A 117 12.99 22.96 11.79
C LYS A 117 11.93 23.46 10.81
N LEU A 118 11.50 22.58 9.90
CA LEU A 118 10.48 22.86 8.90
C LEU A 118 9.09 23.00 9.54
N LYS A 119 8.34 24.02 9.12
CA LYS A 119 6.96 24.29 9.56
C LYS A 119 6.12 24.72 8.37
N CYS A 120 4.82 24.47 8.42
CA CYS A 120 3.88 25.02 7.46
C CYS A 120 3.95 26.55 7.49
N LYS A 121 3.99 27.19 6.31
CA LYS A 121 3.98 28.66 6.24
C LYS A 121 2.68 29.30 6.77
N LYS A 122 1.58 28.54 6.81
CA LYS A 122 0.25 29.05 7.17
C LYS A 122 -0.21 28.67 8.58
N CYS A 123 0.46 27.75 9.27
CA CYS A 123 0.03 27.27 10.58
C CYS A 123 1.23 26.74 11.40
N PRO A 124 1.11 26.60 12.74
CA PRO A 124 2.24 26.19 13.59
C PRO A 124 2.67 24.72 13.41
N LEU A 125 2.06 23.99 12.48
CA LEU A 125 2.22 22.56 12.29
C LEU A 125 3.62 22.25 11.70
N ASN A 126 4.28 21.24 12.27
CA ASN A 126 5.67 20.88 11.98
C ASN A 126 5.85 19.38 11.62
N LYS A 127 4.75 18.67 11.34
CA LYS A 127 4.69 17.26 10.93
C LYS A 127 3.78 17.13 9.70
N HIS A 128 3.85 16.05 8.92
CA HIS A 128 2.98 15.87 7.74
C HIS A 128 2.98 17.08 6.79
N LEU A 129 4.17 17.57 6.49
CA LEU A 129 4.39 18.69 5.58
C LEU A 129 4.57 18.17 4.15
N TYR A 130 4.04 18.93 3.20
CA TYR A 130 4.11 18.67 1.77
C TYR A 130 4.86 19.80 1.10
N LEU A 131 5.81 19.44 0.26
CA LEU A 131 6.54 20.36 -0.59
C LEU A 131 5.87 20.45 -1.96
N CYS A 132 5.62 21.67 -2.42
CA CYS A 132 5.23 21.90 -3.81
C CYS A 132 6.46 21.83 -4.72
N LEU A 133 6.50 20.86 -5.63
CA LEU A 133 7.57 20.71 -6.62
C LEU A 133 7.54 21.76 -7.73
N THR A 134 6.52 22.62 -7.79
CA THR A 134 6.41 23.70 -8.79
C THR A 134 6.88 25.05 -8.25
N CYS A 135 6.68 25.33 -6.95
CA CYS A 135 6.98 26.65 -6.36
C CYS A 135 7.80 26.60 -5.08
N GLY A 136 8.20 25.43 -4.59
CA GLY A 136 9.01 25.29 -3.38
C GLY A 136 8.27 25.60 -2.07
N GLU A 137 6.97 25.86 -2.12
CA GLU A 137 6.15 26.16 -0.94
C GLU A 137 5.98 24.92 -0.05
N LEU A 138 6.10 25.13 1.27
CA LEU A 138 5.94 24.10 2.29
C LEU A 138 4.60 24.29 3.03
N GLY A 139 3.69 23.34 2.87
CA GLY A 139 2.35 23.37 3.46
C GLY A 139 2.06 22.13 4.30
N CYS A 140 1.05 22.20 5.17
CA CYS A 140 0.48 20.99 5.79
C CYS A 140 -0.52 20.30 4.85
N GLY A 141 -0.74 19.00 5.02
CA GLY A 141 -1.74 18.25 4.27
C GLY A 141 -3.18 18.77 4.46
N LYS A 142 -4.12 18.21 3.70
CA LYS A 142 -5.55 18.52 3.87
C LYS A 142 -5.97 18.15 5.30
N GLY A 143 -6.40 19.15 6.07
CA GLY A 143 -6.99 18.92 7.38
C GLY A 143 -8.23 18.06 7.20
N SER A 144 -8.25 16.88 7.81
CA SER A 144 -9.52 16.25 8.16
C SER A 144 -10.23 17.27 9.05
N VAL A 145 -11.50 17.59 8.77
CA VAL A 145 -12.32 18.38 9.68
C VAL A 145 -12.46 17.60 10.99
N ARG A 146 -11.49 17.75 11.90
CA ARG A 146 -11.66 17.40 13.30
C ARG A 146 -12.27 18.62 13.94
N ASN A 147 -13.59 18.56 14.04
CA ASN A 147 -14.39 19.41 14.91
C ASN A 147 -13.80 19.29 16.32
N ARG A 148 -12.91 20.22 16.68
CA ARG A 148 -12.37 20.30 18.04
C ARG A 148 -13.36 21.14 18.81
N ARG A 149 -14.34 20.47 19.43
CA ARG A 149 -15.02 21.02 20.59
C ARG A 149 -13.99 21.07 21.71
N GLU A 150 -13.50 22.26 22.02
CA GLU A 150 -13.17 22.74 23.38
C GLU A 150 -13.41 24.26 23.38
#